data_AF-A0A0P1IIG1-F1
#
_entry.id   AF-A0A0P1IIG1-F1
#
_cell.length_a   1.000
_cell.length_b   1.000
_cell.length_c   1.000
_cell.angle_alpha   90.00
_cell.angle_beta   90.00
_cell.angle_gamma   90.00
#
_symmetry.space_group_name_H-M   'P 1'
#
loop_
_entity.id
_entity.type
_entity.pdbx_description
1 polymer ?
#
loop_
_entity_poly.entity_id
_entity_poly.type
_entity_poly.pdbx_seq_one_letter_code
_entity_poly.pdbx_strand_id
1 'polypeptide(L)'
;MNHKCFELYRECAANAGLTAENTVISGCIGPKGDAYQTNQGLTPKSAQAYHSEQIETFKAAGVDIVTALTLNTTDEAIGIAKASAQAGIPSVISFTIEKNRKLRSGETLKQAIEIVDAATSSAPAYYMINCSHPVDFGPALGNEPWANRIRGLRANASSLDHGTLCQLGHLEEGNPDELANQYVDIRAAHPTMNVFGGCCGTDYIHVEKIGRALLAAA
;
A
#
# COMPACT_ATOMS: atom_id res chain seq x y z
N MET A 1 13.03 -4.63 -17.81
CA MET A 1 13.40 -4.57 -16.38
C MET A 1 12.38 -5.32 -15.53
N ASN A 2 11.11 -4.88 -15.52
CA ASN A 2 10.03 -5.51 -14.72
C ASN A 2 9.94 -7.04 -14.83
N HIS A 3 9.96 -7.60 -16.05
CA HIS A 3 9.96 -9.06 -16.26
C HIS A 3 11.07 -9.78 -15.46
N LYS A 4 12.31 -9.28 -15.55
CA LYS A 4 13.45 -9.86 -14.82
C LYS A 4 13.29 -9.76 -13.30
N CYS A 5 12.70 -8.68 -12.80
CA CYS A 5 12.42 -8.53 -11.37
C CYS A 5 11.41 -9.58 -10.89
N PHE A 6 10.34 -9.82 -11.66
CA PHE A 6 9.33 -10.81 -11.28
C PHE A 6 9.83 -12.25 -11.42
N GLU A 7 10.69 -12.53 -12.40
CA GLU A 7 11.40 -13.82 -12.47
C GLU A 7 12.26 -14.04 -11.21
N LEU A 8 13.06 -13.05 -10.82
CA LEU A 8 13.85 -13.13 -9.59
C LEU A 8 12.98 -13.37 -8.34
N TYR A 9 11.84 -12.69 -8.20
CA TYR A 9 10.96 -12.93 -7.05
C TYR A 9 10.37 -14.34 -7.03
N ARG A 10 10.07 -14.93 -8.19
CA ARG A 10 9.62 -16.32 -8.27
C ARG A 10 10.75 -17.28 -7.90
N GLU A 11 11.98 -17.02 -8.34
CA GLU A 11 13.15 -17.81 -7.95
C GLU A 11 13.38 -17.74 -6.43
N CYS A 12 13.29 -16.55 -5.83
CA CYS A 12 13.39 -16.38 -4.38
C CYS A 12 12.29 -17.16 -3.64
N ALA A 13 11.05 -17.10 -4.10
CA ALA A 13 9.94 -17.84 -3.50
C ALA A 13 10.16 -19.37 -3.58
N ALA A 14 10.58 -19.86 -4.75
CA ALA A 14 10.90 -21.28 -4.96
C ALA A 14 12.07 -21.74 -4.07
N ASN A 15 13.13 -20.94 -3.97
CA ASN A 15 14.29 -21.24 -3.11
C ASN A 15 13.94 -21.24 -1.62
N ALA A 16 12.95 -20.43 -1.22
CA ALA A 16 12.40 -20.43 0.13
C ALA A 16 11.40 -21.59 0.38
N GLY A 17 11.12 -22.43 -0.62
CA GLY A 17 10.18 -23.54 -0.52
C GLY A 17 8.71 -23.10 -0.50
N LEU A 18 8.41 -21.87 -0.92
CA LEU A 18 7.04 -21.38 -1.02
C LEU A 18 6.37 -21.93 -2.28
N THR A 19 5.14 -22.39 -2.14
CA THR A 19 4.35 -22.88 -3.25
C THR A 19 3.68 -21.72 -4.00
N ALA A 20 3.33 -21.93 -5.27
CA ALA A 20 2.71 -20.90 -6.09
C ALA A 20 1.36 -20.44 -5.52
N GLU A 21 0.57 -21.36 -4.93
CA GLU A 21 -0.72 -21.05 -4.31
C GLU A 21 -0.61 -20.23 -3.02
N ASN A 22 0.56 -20.25 -2.35
CA ASN A 22 0.83 -19.47 -1.14
C ASN A 22 1.71 -18.24 -1.40
N THR A 23 1.99 -17.93 -2.67
CA THR A 23 2.84 -16.81 -3.08
C THR A 23 2.08 -15.89 -4.01
N VAL A 24 2.03 -14.61 -3.66
CA VAL A 24 1.45 -13.56 -4.51
C VAL A 24 2.56 -12.65 -5.00
N ILE A 25 2.79 -12.61 -6.31
CA ILE A 25 3.70 -11.66 -6.96
C ILE A 25 2.92 -10.39 -7.26
N SER A 26 3.23 -9.32 -6.52
CA SER A 26 2.62 -8.00 -6.71
C SER A 26 3.48 -7.11 -7.58
N GLY A 27 2.89 -6.56 -8.64
CA GLY A 27 3.45 -5.47 -9.42
C GLY A 27 3.26 -4.14 -8.72
N CYS A 28 4.30 -3.60 -8.09
CA CYS A 28 4.25 -2.33 -7.38
C CYS A 28 4.39 -1.12 -8.32
N ILE A 29 3.47 -0.15 -8.21
CA ILE A 29 3.50 1.13 -8.95
C ILE A 29 3.44 2.27 -7.94
N GLY A 30 4.25 3.32 -8.14
CA GLY A 30 4.19 4.55 -7.35
C GLY A 30 3.35 5.65 -8.04
N PRO A 31 3.11 6.79 -7.37
CA PRO A 31 2.49 7.93 -8.02
C PRO A 31 3.36 8.45 -9.17
N LYS A 32 2.73 9.10 -10.15
CA LYS A 32 3.40 9.81 -11.22
C LYS A 32 4.20 10.96 -10.62
N GLY A 33 5.51 10.97 -10.78
CA GLY A 33 6.34 12.06 -10.26
C GLY A 33 6.63 11.91 -8.76
N ASP A 34 6.67 13.01 -8.03
CA ASP A 34 7.08 13.04 -6.63
C ASP A 34 5.93 12.58 -5.71
N ALA A 35 6.19 11.54 -4.92
CA ALA A 35 5.25 10.97 -3.96
C ALA A 35 4.94 11.86 -2.75
N TYR A 36 5.46 13.08 -2.68
CA TYR A 36 5.08 14.07 -1.67
C TYR A 36 4.35 15.28 -2.27
N GLN A 37 4.12 15.26 -3.58
CA GLN A 37 3.37 16.28 -4.31
C GLN A 37 2.00 15.75 -4.74
N THR A 38 1.06 16.67 -5.00
CA THR A 38 -0.30 16.32 -5.45
C THR A 38 -0.45 16.24 -6.97
N ASN A 39 0.64 16.48 -7.73
CA ASN A 39 0.64 16.47 -9.19
C ASN A 39 -0.50 17.30 -9.79
N GLN A 40 -0.54 18.60 -9.46
CA GLN A 40 -1.61 19.51 -9.88
C GLN A 40 -1.95 19.34 -11.37
N GLY A 41 -3.23 19.09 -11.67
CA GLY A 41 -3.73 18.89 -13.03
C GLY A 41 -3.74 17.44 -13.53
N LEU A 42 -3.29 16.47 -12.74
CA LEU A 42 -3.49 15.06 -13.06
C LEU A 42 -4.96 14.68 -12.86
N THR A 43 -5.64 14.32 -13.96
CA THR A 43 -7.03 13.89 -13.94
C THR A 43 -7.10 12.36 -13.94
N PRO A 44 -8.24 11.73 -13.58
CA PRO A 44 -8.39 10.29 -13.67
C PRO A 44 -8.10 9.72 -15.06
N LYS A 45 -8.50 10.45 -16.11
CA LYS A 45 -8.28 10.03 -17.50
C LYS A 45 -6.79 10.08 -17.89
N SER A 46 -6.09 11.14 -17.51
CA SER A 46 -4.65 11.25 -17.80
C SER A 46 -3.80 10.34 -16.91
N ALA A 47 -4.22 10.08 -15.67
CA ALA A 47 -3.62 9.07 -14.81
C ALA A 47 -3.81 7.65 -15.37
N GLN A 48 -5.01 7.31 -15.84
CA GLN A 48 -5.27 6.02 -16.50
C GLN A 48 -4.32 5.82 -17.69
N ALA A 49 -4.29 6.79 -18.61
CA ALA A 49 -3.42 6.72 -19.79
C ALA A 49 -1.92 6.61 -19.43
N TYR A 50 -1.49 7.31 -18.38
CA TYR A 50 -0.09 7.27 -17.94
C TYR A 50 0.30 5.90 -17.35
N HIS A 51 -0.56 5.32 -16.53
CA HIS A 51 -0.25 4.06 -15.81
C HIS A 51 -0.54 2.80 -16.63
N SER A 52 -1.35 2.89 -17.71
CA SER A 52 -1.72 1.75 -18.57
C SER A 52 -0.52 0.95 -19.07
N GLU A 53 0.52 1.59 -19.60
CA GLU A 53 1.70 0.90 -20.16
C GLU A 53 2.39 0.00 -19.13
N GLN A 54 2.59 0.51 -17.91
CA GLN A 54 3.25 -0.25 -16.84
C GLN A 54 2.36 -1.39 -16.35
N ILE A 55 1.06 -1.16 -16.23
CA ILE A 55 0.08 -2.17 -15.81
C ILE A 55 -0.03 -3.30 -16.85
N GLU A 56 -0.05 -2.96 -18.14
CA GLU A 56 -0.05 -3.94 -19.23
C GLU A 56 1.25 -4.73 -19.25
N THR A 57 2.39 -4.08 -19.00
CA THR A 57 3.68 -4.76 -18.82
C THR A 57 3.64 -5.74 -17.65
N PHE A 58 3.03 -5.36 -16.52
CA PHE A 58 2.87 -6.24 -15.36
C PHE A 58 1.98 -7.44 -15.65
N LYS A 59 0.87 -7.22 -16.36
CA LYS A 59 -0.01 -8.29 -16.82
C LYS A 59 0.72 -9.26 -17.74
N ALA A 60 1.46 -8.75 -18.74
CA ALA A 60 2.24 -9.56 -19.66
C ALA A 60 3.37 -10.33 -18.95
N ALA A 61 3.92 -9.77 -17.86
CA ALA A 61 4.91 -10.44 -17.03
C ALA A 61 4.32 -11.47 -16.06
N GLY A 62 2.99 -11.62 -16.01
CA GLY A 62 2.32 -12.63 -15.20
C GLY A 62 2.35 -12.36 -13.69
N VAL A 63 2.24 -11.09 -13.27
CA VAL A 63 2.00 -10.78 -11.85
C VAL A 63 0.55 -11.10 -11.49
N ASP A 64 0.31 -11.42 -10.21
CA ASP A 64 -1.01 -11.81 -9.72
C ASP A 64 -1.91 -10.59 -9.46
N ILE A 65 -1.30 -9.48 -9.06
CA ILE A 65 -2.00 -8.26 -8.64
C ILE A 65 -1.13 -7.02 -8.87
N VAL A 66 -1.76 -5.87 -9.12
CA VAL A 66 -1.09 -4.56 -9.11
C VAL A 66 -1.26 -3.92 -7.73
N THR A 67 -0.22 -3.37 -7.15
CA THR A 67 -0.32 -2.60 -5.89
C THR A 67 0.21 -1.19 -6.11
N ALA A 68 -0.68 -0.22 -6.10
CA ALA A 68 -0.34 1.19 -6.16
C ALA A 68 0.01 1.68 -4.75
N LEU A 69 1.23 2.16 -4.56
CA LEU A 69 1.79 2.54 -3.27
C LEU A 69 1.93 4.06 -3.17
N THR A 70 1.71 4.60 -1.97
CA THR A 70 2.00 5.99 -1.61
C THR A 70 1.21 7.00 -2.46
N LEU A 71 -0.06 6.72 -2.74
CA LEU A 71 -0.91 7.66 -3.45
C LEU A 71 -1.38 8.79 -2.53
N ASN A 72 -1.36 10.01 -3.07
CA ASN A 72 -1.73 11.24 -2.36
C ASN A 72 -3.00 11.89 -2.88
N THR A 73 -3.57 11.37 -3.96
CA THR A 73 -4.75 11.92 -4.61
C THR A 73 -5.71 10.82 -5.02
N THR A 74 -7.00 11.13 -4.96
CA THR A 74 -8.08 10.24 -5.41
C THR A 74 -8.10 10.12 -6.93
N ASP A 75 -7.81 11.19 -7.66
CA ASP A 75 -7.79 11.18 -9.13
C ASP A 75 -6.81 10.17 -9.72
N GLU A 76 -5.60 10.09 -9.15
CA GLU A 76 -4.59 9.12 -9.59
C GLU A 76 -4.99 7.69 -9.24
N ALA A 77 -5.53 7.47 -8.03
CA ALA A 77 -6.06 6.18 -7.62
C ALA A 77 -7.18 5.68 -8.55
N ILE A 78 -8.10 6.56 -8.96
CA ILE A 78 -9.14 6.24 -9.94
C ILE A 78 -8.52 5.83 -11.27
N GLY A 79 -7.53 6.59 -11.75
CA GLY A 79 -6.85 6.29 -13.01
C GLY A 79 -6.20 4.91 -13.02
N ILE A 80 -5.43 4.58 -11.96
CA ILE A 80 -4.77 3.29 -11.82
C ILE A 80 -5.78 2.14 -11.69
N ALA A 81 -6.84 2.33 -10.89
CA ALA A 81 -7.89 1.33 -10.73
C ALA A 81 -8.60 1.04 -12.06
N LYS A 82 -8.91 2.07 -12.85
CA LYS A 82 -9.49 1.91 -14.20
C LYS A 82 -8.54 1.23 -15.18
N ALA A 83 -7.27 1.60 -15.18
CA ALA A 83 -6.27 0.98 -16.04
C ALA A 83 -6.09 -0.52 -15.71
N SER A 84 -6.07 -0.86 -14.42
CA SER A 84 -5.97 -2.26 -13.95
C SER A 84 -7.21 -3.07 -14.33
N ALA A 85 -8.41 -2.51 -14.14
CA ALA A 85 -9.66 -3.14 -14.55
C ALA A 85 -9.71 -3.37 -16.07
N GLN A 86 -9.27 -2.38 -16.87
CA GLN A 86 -9.18 -2.49 -18.32
C GLN A 86 -8.20 -3.59 -18.78
N ALA A 87 -7.07 -3.74 -18.09
CA ALA A 87 -6.09 -4.80 -18.36
C ALA A 87 -6.50 -6.18 -17.82
N GLY A 88 -7.62 -6.29 -17.09
CA GLY A 88 -8.08 -7.53 -16.49
C GLY A 88 -7.12 -8.07 -15.42
N ILE A 89 -6.57 -7.19 -14.60
CA ILE A 89 -5.72 -7.53 -13.45
C ILE A 89 -6.27 -6.87 -12.18
N PRO A 90 -6.39 -7.59 -11.05
CA PRO A 90 -6.83 -6.97 -9.81
C PRO A 90 -5.83 -5.91 -9.35
N SER A 91 -6.33 -4.89 -8.66
CA SER A 91 -5.49 -3.83 -8.10
C SER A 91 -5.75 -3.59 -6.62
N VAL A 92 -4.72 -3.09 -5.96
CA VAL A 92 -4.72 -2.63 -4.58
C VAL A 92 -4.30 -1.18 -4.59
N ILE A 93 -5.08 -0.34 -3.92
CA ILE A 93 -4.80 1.08 -3.82
C ILE A 93 -4.34 1.39 -2.39
N SER A 94 -3.09 1.83 -2.25
CA SER A 94 -2.53 2.21 -0.96
C SER A 94 -2.37 3.72 -0.88
N PHE A 95 -3.03 4.33 0.10
CA PHE A 95 -2.90 5.74 0.40
C PHE A 95 -1.84 5.98 1.47
N THR A 96 -1.16 7.11 1.38
CA THR A 96 -0.38 7.67 2.49
C THR A 96 -1.21 8.76 3.17
N ILE A 97 -1.10 8.87 4.48
CA ILE A 97 -1.82 9.86 5.28
C ILE A 97 -0.84 10.77 6.00
N GLU A 98 -1.18 12.06 6.06
CA GLU A 98 -0.44 13.05 6.82
C GLU A 98 -0.87 13.03 8.30
N LYS A 99 -0.09 13.68 9.18
CA LYS A 99 -0.36 13.75 10.63
C LYS A 99 -1.72 14.39 10.98
N ASN A 100 -2.29 15.17 10.05
CA ASN A 100 -3.65 15.73 10.17
C ASN A 100 -4.77 14.74 9.77
N ARG A 101 -4.41 13.48 9.51
CA ARG A 101 -5.30 12.36 9.16
C ARG A 101 -6.04 12.54 7.84
N LYS A 102 -5.37 13.18 6.88
CA LYS A 102 -5.86 13.40 5.53
C LYS A 102 -4.79 13.03 4.51
N LEU A 103 -5.23 12.70 3.31
CA LEU A 103 -4.37 12.70 2.13
C LEU A 103 -3.89 14.13 1.85
N ARG A 104 -2.80 14.28 1.10
CA ARG A 104 -2.32 15.62 0.69
C ARG A 104 -3.31 16.38 -0.19
N SER A 105 -4.21 15.68 -0.90
CA SER A 105 -5.35 16.28 -1.61
C SER A 105 -6.48 16.78 -0.71
N GLY A 106 -6.47 16.42 0.58
CA GLY A 106 -7.36 16.99 1.61
C GLY A 106 -8.49 16.07 2.10
N GLU A 107 -8.72 14.95 1.42
CA GLU A 107 -9.71 13.94 1.80
C GLU A 107 -9.25 13.10 3.01
N THR A 108 -10.21 12.65 3.81
CA THR A 108 -9.98 11.55 4.77
C THR A 108 -9.89 10.21 4.04
N LEU A 109 -9.39 9.16 4.70
CA LEU A 109 -9.37 7.80 4.13
C LEU A 109 -10.76 7.33 3.69
N LYS A 110 -11.78 7.58 4.52
CA LYS A 110 -13.19 7.29 4.19
C LYS A 110 -13.59 7.93 2.87
N GLN A 111 -13.42 9.25 2.78
CA GLN A 111 -13.78 10.01 1.59
C GLN A 111 -13.02 9.51 0.36
N ALA A 112 -11.72 9.26 0.49
CA ALA A 112 -10.90 8.78 -0.61
C ALA A 112 -11.37 7.41 -1.14
N ILE A 113 -11.65 6.46 -0.25
CA ILE A 113 -12.16 5.13 -0.60
C ILE A 113 -13.53 5.22 -1.26
N GLU A 114 -14.45 6.00 -0.69
CA GLU A 114 -15.80 6.18 -1.24
C GLU A 114 -15.78 6.83 -2.63
N ILE A 115 -14.91 7.84 -2.84
CA ILE A 115 -14.72 8.51 -4.13
C ILE A 115 -14.19 7.52 -5.18
N VAL A 116 -13.14 6.76 -4.85
CA VAL A 116 -12.54 5.80 -5.78
C VAL A 116 -13.54 4.68 -6.10
N ASP A 117 -14.20 4.10 -5.10
CA ASP A 117 -15.18 3.04 -5.30
C ASP A 117 -16.36 3.54 -6.15
N ALA A 118 -16.89 4.74 -5.89
CA ALA A 118 -17.97 5.33 -6.70
C ALA A 118 -17.55 5.56 -8.15
N ALA A 119 -16.33 6.07 -8.39
CA ALA A 119 -15.84 6.40 -9.72
C ALA A 119 -15.41 5.19 -10.56
N THR A 120 -15.24 4.02 -9.93
CA THR A 120 -14.71 2.80 -10.55
C THR A 120 -15.61 1.59 -10.41
N SER A 121 -16.80 1.74 -9.83
CA SER A 121 -17.68 0.62 -9.49
C SER A 121 -16.99 -0.41 -8.59
N SER A 122 -16.27 0.09 -7.57
CA SER A 122 -15.50 -0.70 -6.60
C SER A 122 -14.44 -1.61 -7.24
N ALA A 123 -13.79 -1.15 -8.31
CA ALA A 123 -12.80 -1.94 -9.04
C ALA A 123 -11.59 -2.41 -8.20
N PRO A 124 -11.04 -1.63 -7.24
CA PRO A 124 -9.95 -2.12 -6.39
C PRO A 124 -10.37 -3.36 -5.60
N ALA A 125 -9.53 -4.39 -5.58
CA ALA A 125 -9.78 -5.60 -4.79
C ALA A 125 -9.87 -5.25 -3.30
N TYR A 126 -8.97 -4.38 -2.83
CA TYR A 126 -8.96 -3.79 -1.50
C TYR A 126 -8.05 -2.55 -1.46
N TYR A 127 -8.03 -1.86 -0.34
CA TYR A 127 -7.18 -0.72 -0.06
C TYR A 127 -6.12 -1.05 0.98
N MET A 128 -5.05 -0.27 0.98
CA MET A 128 -3.98 -0.34 1.97
C MET A 128 -3.64 1.05 2.51
N ILE A 129 -2.90 1.07 3.60
CA ILE A 129 -2.20 2.26 4.08
C ILE A 129 -0.71 1.95 4.07
N ASN A 130 0.09 2.84 3.49
CA ASN A 130 1.54 2.72 3.54
C ASN A 130 2.23 4.06 3.72
N CYS A 131 3.51 4.01 4.08
CA CYS A 131 4.37 5.18 4.22
C CYS A 131 3.95 6.19 5.30
N SER A 132 3.10 5.76 6.24
CA SER A 132 2.70 6.47 7.46
C SER A 132 2.86 5.55 8.66
N HIS A 133 3.12 6.08 9.85
CA HIS A 133 3.25 5.28 11.08
C HIS A 133 1.87 5.00 11.70
N PRO A 134 1.63 3.87 12.40
CA PRO A 134 0.32 3.55 12.98
C PRO A 134 -0.26 4.61 13.91
N VAL A 135 0.59 5.38 14.59
CA VAL A 135 0.17 6.51 15.43
C VAL A 135 -0.56 7.61 14.65
N ASP A 136 -0.24 7.77 13.35
CA ASP A 136 -0.84 8.79 12.49
C ASP A 136 -2.19 8.31 11.93
N PHE A 137 -2.23 7.08 11.40
CA PHE A 137 -3.42 6.57 10.71
C PHE A 137 -4.38 5.78 11.59
N GLY A 138 -3.90 5.17 12.68
CA GLY A 138 -4.71 4.33 13.57
C GLY A 138 -5.97 5.02 14.08
N PRO A 139 -5.89 6.26 14.61
CA PRO A 139 -7.08 7.02 15.03
C PRO A 139 -8.03 7.42 13.89
N ALA A 140 -7.58 7.33 12.63
CA ALA A 140 -8.40 7.59 11.46
C ALA A 140 -9.12 6.34 10.95
N LEU A 141 -8.75 5.15 11.42
CA LEU A 141 -9.46 3.91 11.16
C LEU A 141 -10.77 3.92 11.97
N GLY A 142 -11.90 4.04 11.27
CA GLY A 142 -13.22 3.94 11.87
C GLY A 142 -13.72 2.49 11.88
N ASN A 143 -14.82 2.23 12.60
CA ASN A 143 -15.48 0.91 12.62
C ASN A 143 -16.63 0.79 11.61
N GLU A 144 -16.77 1.78 10.73
CA GLU A 144 -17.79 1.81 9.70
C GLU A 144 -17.45 0.84 8.54
N PRO A 145 -18.44 0.41 7.72
CA PRO A 145 -18.23 -0.57 6.66
C PRO A 145 -17.12 -0.24 5.66
N TRP A 146 -16.83 1.04 5.39
CA TRP A 146 -15.76 1.46 4.49
C TRP A 146 -14.38 0.96 4.97
N ALA A 147 -14.16 0.85 6.28
CA ALA A 147 -12.87 0.43 6.83
C ALA A 147 -12.56 -1.04 6.51
N ASN A 148 -13.58 -1.88 6.30
CA ASN A 148 -13.41 -3.27 5.86
C ASN A 148 -12.84 -3.41 4.43
N ARG A 149 -12.83 -2.30 3.66
CA ARG A 149 -12.14 -2.25 2.37
C ARG A 149 -10.63 -2.14 2.54
N ILE A 150 -10.14 -1.65 3.68
CA ILE A 150 -8.71 -1.64 3.99
C ILE A 150 -8.33 -3.04 4.46
N ARG A 151 -7.47 -3.71 3.70
CA ARG A 151 -7.01 -5.06 4.04
C ARG A 151 -5.52 -5.19 4.27
N GLY A 152 -4.75 -4.11 4.13
CA GLY A 152 -3.34 -4.20 4.45
C GLY A 152 -2.63 -2.93 4.87
N LEU A 153 -1.51 -3.14 5.55
CA LEU A 153 -0.68 -2.11 6.15
C LEU A 153 0.79 -2.33 5.77
N ARG A 154 1.45 -1.25 5.35
CA ARG A 154 2.91 -1.16 5.16
C ARG A 154 3.42 0.15 5.75
N ALA A 155 3.48 0.22 7.07
CA ALA A 155 3.86 1.40 7.82
C ALA A 155 5.38 1.69 7.76
N ASN A 156 5.73 2.94 8.05
CA ASN A 156 7.13 3.29 8.33
C ASN A 156 7.56 2.72 9.69
N ALA A 157 8.86 2.50 9.85
CA ALA A 157 9.43 2.05 11.13
C ALA A 157 9.40 3.14 12.22
N SER A 158 9.49 4.41 11.82
CA SER A 158 9.54 5.55 12.73
C SER A 158 8.31 6.44 12.60
N SER A 159 7.90 7.03 13.73
CA SER A 159 6.82 8.04 13.83
C SER A 159 7.30 9.48 13.57
N LEU A 160 8.61 9.67 13.36
CA LEU A 160 9.17 10.96 12.99
C LEU A 160 8.59 11.43 11.65
N ASP A 161 8.45 12.75 11.49
CA ASP A 161 8.02 13.29 10.21
C ASP A 161 9.09 13.07 9.13
N HIS A 162 8.65 12.99 7.88
CA HIS A 162 9.52 12.71 6.75
C HIS A 162 10.63 13.76 6.58
N GLY A 163 10.34 15.04 6.84
CA GLY A 163 11.32 16.11 6.75
C GLY A 163 12.47 15.93 7.73
N THR A 164 12.16 15.54 8.97
CA THR A 164 13.14 15.17 9.98
C THR A 164 13.94 13.94 9.54
N LEU A 165 13.28 12.88 9.07
CA LEU A 165 13.95 11.65 8.63
C LEU A 165 14.95 11.90 7.49
N CYS A 166 14.61 12.75 6.51
CA CYS A 166 15.52 13.11 5.42
C CYS A 166 16.78 13.88 5.87
N GLN A 167 16.74 14.49 7.05
CA GLN A 167 17.88 15.21 7.62
C GLN A 167 18.73 14.33 8.53
N LEU A 168 18.26 13.12 8.86
CA LEU A 168 19.04 12.15 9.61
C LEU A 168 20.15 11.61 8.69
N GLY A 169 21.39 11.68 9.17
CA GLY A 169 22.54 11.06 8.50
C GLY A 169 22.58 9.54 8.66
N HIS A 170 21.52 8.94 9.19
CA HIS A 170 21.36 7.51 9.45
C HIS A 170 19.92 7.08 9.21
N LEU A 171 19.71 5.76 9.07
CA LEU A 171 18.37 5.19 8.97
C LEU A 171 17.73 5.11 10.36
N GLU A 172 16.57 5.73 10.53
CA GLU A 172 15.79 5.59 11.76
C GLU A 172 14.87 4.37 11.65
N GLU A 173 15.32 3.27 12.26
CA GLU A 173 14.66 1.96 12.23
C GLU A 173 13.60 1.79 13.34
N GLY A 174 13.37 2.80 14.17
CA GLY A 174 12.33 2.76 15.21
C GLY A 174 12.43 1.54 16.13
N ASN A 175 11.28 0.97 16.52
CA ASN A 175 11.22 -0.23 17.35
C ASN A 175 10.36 -1.33 16.66
N PRO A 176 11.00 -2.40 16.15
CA PRO A 176 10.29 -3.51 15.49
C PRO A 176 9.22 -4.19 16.34
N ASP A 177 9.48 -4.37 17.65
CA ASP A 177 8.53 -5.02 18.58
C ASP A 177 7.33 -4.10 18.85
N GLU A 178 7.55 -2.79 18.94
CA GLU A 178 6.47 -1.81 19.08
C GLU A 178 5.56 -1.81 17.84
N LEU A 179 6.14 -1.74 16.64
CA LEU A 179 5.37 -1.76 15.40
C LEU A 179 4.57 -3.06 15.25
N ALA A 180 5.16 -4.20 15.60
CA ALA A 180 4.47 -5.48 15.57
C ALA A 180 3.25 -5.52 16.51
N ASN A 181 3.40 -5.02 17.74
CA ASN A 181 2.29 -4.95 18.70
C ASN A 181 1.18 -3.99 18.24
N GLN A 182 1.55 -2.83 17.66
CA GLN A 182 0.57 -1.90 17.07
C GLN A 182 -0.24 -2.56 15.94
N TYR A 183 0.40 -3.39 15.11
CA TYR A 183 -0.31 -4.16 14.08
C TYR A 183 -1.26 -5.20 14.66
N VAL A 184 -0.88 -5.87 15.76
CA VAL A 184 -1.77 -6.81 16.47
C VAL A 184 -3.01 -6.08 17.00
N ASP A 185 -2.83 -4.93 17.65
CA ASP A 185 -3.94 -4.13 18.18
C ASP A 185 -4.88 -3.66 17.06
N ILE A 186 -4.31 -3.20 15.94
CA ILE A 186 -5.09 -2.78 14.77
C ILE A 186 -5.83 -3.98 14.14
N ARG A 187 -5.19 -5.14 14.01
CA ARG A 187 -5.81 -6.37 13.49
C ARG A 187 -6.96 -6.84 14.38
N ALA A 188 -6.84 -6.72 15.70
CA ALA A 188 -7.89 -7.06 16.65
C ALA A 188 -9.12 -6.15 16.47
N ALA A 189 -8.91 -4.85 16.24
CA ALA A 189 -9.98 -3.89 15.94
C ALA A 189 -10.56 -4.05 14.52
N HIS A 190 -9.74 -4.47 13.55
CA HIS A 190 -10.09 -4.60 12.13
C HIS A 190 -9.82 -6.03 11.61
N PRO A 191 -10.67 -7.01 11.95
CA PRO A 191 -10.45 -8.44 11.66
C PRO A 191 -10.59 -8.82 10.18
N THR A 192 -10.71 -7.84 9.27
CA THR A 192 -10.66 -8.04 7.81
C THR A 192 -9.26 -7.79 7.20
N MET A 193 -8.34 -7.14 7.91
CA MET A 193 -6.96 -6.86 7.45
C MET A 193 -6.05 -8.10 7.43
N ASN A 194 -5.57 -8.52 6.27
CA ASN A 194 -4.81 -9.77 6.13
C ASN A 194 -3.48 -9.63 5.39
N VAL A 195 -3.05 -8.42 5.04
CA VAL A 195 -1.77 -8.16 4.38
C VAL A 195 -0.94 -7.18 5.22
N PHE A 196 0.17 -7.64 5.78
CA PHE A 196 1.02 -6.83 6.65
C PHE A 196 2.46 -6.81 6.15
N GLY A 197 3.11 -5.67 6.27
CA GLY A 197 4.52 -5.49 5.95
C GLY A 197 5.04 -4.13 6.41
N GLY A 198 6.16 -3.71 5.84
CA GLY A 198 6.80 -2.44 6.15
C GLY A 198 7.03 -1.56 4.93
N CYS A 199 7.33 -0.29 5.18
CA CYS A 199 7.72 0.73 4.20
C CYS A 199 9.06 1.36 4.61
N CYS A 200 9.18 2.70 4.67
CA CYS A 200 10.46 3.35 4.91
C CYS A 200 10.98 3.07 6.32
N GLY A 201 12.28 2.79 6.44
CA GLY A 201 12.92 2.45 7.72
C GLY A 201 12.73 0.99 8.16
N THR A 202 11.92 0.20 7.47
CA THR A 202 11.69 -1.21 7.82
C THR A 202 12.64 -2.14 7.07
N ASP A 203 12.90 -3.30 7.66
CA ASP A 203 13.76 -4.34 7.12
C ASP A 203 13.19 -5.76 7.41
N TYR A 204 14.02 -6.79 7.24
CA TYR A 204 13.60 -8.17 7.49
C TYR A 204 13.30 -8.46 8.97
N ILE A 205 13.96 -7.77 9.92
CA ILE A 205 13.70 -7.94 11.37
C ILE A 205 12.27 -7.47 11.66
N HIS A 206 11.86 -6.34 11.10
CA HIS A 206 10.50 -5.84 11.23
C HIS A 206 9.47 -6.85 10.70
N VAL A 207 9.67 -7.36 9.49
CA VAL A 207 8.74 -8.31 8.87
C VAL A 207 8.64 -9.60 9.69
N GLU A 208 9.77 -10.11 10.20
CA GLU A 208 9.78 -11.29 11.07
C GLU A 208 8.99 -11.06 12.37
N LYS A 209 9.23 -9.92 13.05
CA LYS A 209 8.54 -9.57 14.30
C LYS A 209 7.04 -9.41 14.09
N ILE A 210 6.64 -8.68 13.04
CA ILE A 210 5.25 -8.52 12.62
C ILE A 210 4.59 -9.88 12.38
N GLY A 211 5.23 -10.74 11.58
CA GLY A 211 4.71 -12.07 11.26
C GLY A 211 4.52 -12.94 12.49
N ARG A 212 5.53 -13.01 13.37
CA ARG A 212 5.46 -13.79 14.63
C ARG A 212 4.36 -13.28 15.57
N ALA A 213 4.26 -11.96 15.75
CA ALA A 213 3.27 -11.37 16.64
C ALA A 213 1.83 -11.62 16.15
N LEU A 214 1.57 -11.44 14.85
CA LEU A 214 0.26 -11.69 14.26
C LEU A 214 -0.14 -13.17 14.30
N LEU A 215 0.80 -14.10 14.07
CA LEU A 215 0.54 -15.54 14.18
C LEU A 215 0.27 -15.99 15.62
N ALA A 216 0.92 -15.37 16.61
CA ALA A 216 0.69 -15.66 18.02
C ALA A 216 -0.66 -15.14 18.54
N ALA A 217 -1.21 -14.12 17.88
CA ALA A 217 -2.49 -13.49 18.23
C ALA A 217 -3.69 -14.02 17.42
N ALA A 218 -3.47 -14.89 16.43
CA ALA A 218 -4.49 -15.51 15.58
C ALA A 218 -5.14 -16.74 16.23
#